data_AF-A0A9Q1JG80-F1
#
_entry.id   AF-A0A9Q1JG80-F1
#
_cell.length_a   1.000
_cell.length_b   1.000
_cell.length_c   1.000
_cell.angle_alpha   90.00
_cell.angle_beta   90.00
_cell.angle_gamma   90.00
#
_symmetry.space_group_name_H-M   'P 1'
#
loop_
_entity.id
_entity.type
_entity.pdbx_description
1 polymer ?
#
loop_
_entity_poly.entity_id
_entity_poly.type
_entity_poly.pdbx_seq_one_letter_code
_entity_poly.pdbx_strand_id
1 'polypeptide(L)'
;MPWTGAYYTWTNKTIWSKIDRVFINDCWHDVFYYTIAKYLSSGLSDHAPVIIQFPDSPRPKPQFQFYEMWIKYREFHKLIDSIIPDSSNHKMLQLNKFLSQLRPLLMHLNRHSYADLKLQQVKARAELDTIQEHYIEILLSSADLIKQQCKIDWLTQGDEYTRFFFAKAKQRKLATYIYTIKNTSNTWVEGFDQHIYRPQKAHRSEYYSTKPLLSVE
;
A
#
# COMPACT_ATOMS: atom_id res chain seq x y z
N MET A 1 15.34 29.07 14.46
CA MET A 1 16.78 29.26 14.72
C MET A 1 16.97 29.76 16.15
N PRO A 2 17.87 29.18 16.97
CA PRO A 2 18.18 29.71 18.29
C PRO A 2 18.88 31.07 18.19
N TRP A 3 18.69 31.93 19.19
CA TRP A 3 19.29 33.25 19.23
C TRP A 3 19.68 33.68 20.65
N THR A 4 20.63 34.61 20.75
CA THR A 4 21.09 35.20 22.00
C THR A 4 21.31 36.70 21.85
N GLY A 5 21.47 37.39 22.98
CA GLY A 5 21.79 38.81 23.02
C GLY A 5 20.55 39.70 23.11
N ALA A 6 20.61 40.88 22.50
CA ALA A 6 19.58 41.90 22.63
C ALA A 6 18.21 41.41 22.13
N TYR A 7 17.16 41.67 22.91
CA TYR A 7 15.80 41.28 22.52
C TYR A 7 15.27 42.17 21.37
N TYR A 8 15.44 43.49 21.49
CA TYR A 8 15.05 44.48 20.50
C TYR A 8 16.20 44.74 19.53
N THR A 9 15.85 44.99 18.27
CA THR A 9 16.83 45.19 17.20
C THR A 9 16.73 46.56 16.57
N TRP A 10 15.73 47.35 16.94
CA TRP A 10 15.54 48.70 16.46
C TRP A 10 14.96 49.60 17.54
N THR A 11 15.32 50.89 17.51
CA THR A 11 14.69 51.91 18.35
C THR A 11 14.72 53.30 17.71
N ASN A 12 13.62 54.03 17.81
CA ASN A 12 13.58 55.49 17.55
C ASN A 12 13.84 56.34 18.81
N LYS A 13 14.46 55.76 19.85
CA LYS A 13 14.72 56.32 21.20
C LYS A 13 13.51 56.40 22.14
N THR A 14 12.28 56.29 21.64
CA THR A 14 11.07 56.29 22.47
C THR A 14 10.38 54.92 22.49
N ILE A 15 10.52 54.17 21.40
CA ILE A 15 9.95 52.85 21.18
C ILE A 15 11.08 51.90 20.80
N TRP A 16 11.02 50.67 21.30
CA TRP A 16 11.89 49.57 20.91
C TRP A 16 11.08 48.50 20.19
N SER A 17 11.63 47.94 19.12
CA SER A 17 10.97 46.89 18.34
C SER A 17 11.97 45.85 17.84
N LYS A 18 11.46 44.65 17.55
CA LYS A 18 12.24 43.54 16.99
C LYS A 18 11.82 43.31 15.55
N ILE A 19 12.50 44.00 14.63
CA ILE A 19 12.15 44.01 13.19
C ILE A 19 13.17 43.24 12.35
N ASP A 20 14.41 43.11 12.80
CA ASP A 20 15.47 42.36 12.14
C ASP A 20 15.38 40.88 12.54
N ARG A 21 15.28 40.00 11.54
CA ARG A 21 15.08 38.56 11.74
C ARG A 21 15.94 37.75 10.78
N VAL A 22 16.45 36.63 11.27
CA VAL A 22 17.21 35.65 10.45
C VAL A 22 16.29 34.48 10.13
N PHE A 23 16.14 34.19 8.84
CA PHE A 23 15.39 33.04 8.33
C PHE A 23 16.34 32.02 7.73
N ILE A 24 16.06 30.74 7.94
CA ILE A 24 16.82 29.60 7.40
C ILE A 24 15.85 28.65 6.69
N ASN A 25 16.35 27.91 5.70
CA ASN A 25 15.59 26.90 4.95
C ASN A 25 16.12 25.48 5.24
N ASP A 26 15.48 24.47 4.68
CA ASP A 26 15.86 23.07 4.92
C ASP A 26 17.28 22.75 4.42
N CYS A 27 17.68 23.31 3.28
CA CYS A 27 19.03 23.16 2.73
C CYS A 27 20.12 23.71 3.69
N TRP A 28 19.78 24.68 4.55
CA TRP A 28 20.69 25.20 5.57
C TRP A 28 21.08 24.13 6.59
N HIS A 29 20.14 23.24 6.94
CA HIS A 29 20.36 22.16 7.91
C HIS A 29 21.21 21.02 7.37
N ASP A 30 21.27 20.87 6.04
CA ASP A 30 22.14 19.89 5.38
C ASP A 30 23.62 20.28 5.45
N VAL A 31 23.90 21.59 5.48
CA VAL A 31 25.26 22.14 5.48
C VAL A 31 25.75 22.47 6.89
N PHE A 32 24.89 23.11 7.71
CA PHE A 32 25.27 23.60 9.03
C PHE A 32 24.57 22.82 10.14
N TYR A 33 25.36 22.10 10.94
CA TYR A 33 24.82 21.28 12.03
C TYR A 33 24.21 22.12 13.17
N TYR A 34 24.86 23.24 13.51
CA TYR A 34 24.38 24.17 14.51
C TYR A 34 24.62 25.61 14.05
N THR A 35 23.61 26.45 14.19
CA THR A 35 23.70 27.87 13.85
C THR A 35 22.97 28.68 14.91
N ILE A 36 23.57 29.79 15.35
CA ILE A 36 22.97 30.69 16.33
C ILE A 36 23.05 32.14 15.84
N ALA A 37 21.97 32.90 16.01
CA ALA A 37 21.96 34.33 15.76
C ALA A 37 22.30 35.09 17.05
N LYS A 38 23.36 35.91 17.02
CA LYS A 38 23.76 36.76 18.13
C LYS A 38 23.38 38.21 17.81
N TYR A 39 22.37 38.73 18.51
CA TYR A 39 21.96 40.13 18.44
C TYR A 39 22.83 40.95 19.37
N LEU A 40 23.63 41.86 18.82
CA LEU A 40 24.51 42.71 19.61
C LEU A 40 23.73 43.86 20.25
N SER A 41 24.33 44.51 21.26
CA SER A 41 23.74 45.72 21.82
C SER A 41 23.75 46.86 20.80
N SER A 42 22.71 47.70 20.81
CA SER A 42 22.63 48.89 19.94
C SER A 42 23.81 49.81 20.23
N GLY A 43 24.51 50.22 19.18
CA GLY A 43 25.58 51.21 19.25
C GLY A 43 25.07 52.61 18.91
N LEU A 44 25.77 53.29 18.00
CA LEU A 44 25.36 54.60 17.49
C LEU A 44 24.21 54.53 16.47
N SER A 45 23.90 53.33 15.97
CA SER A 45 22.79 53.06 15.05
C SER A 45 21.48 52.90 15.82
N ASP A 46 20.38 53.28 15.17
CA ASP A 46 19.02 52.95 15.60
C ASP A 46 18.68 51.47 15.39
N HIS A 47 19.52 50.73 14.66
CA HIS A 47 19.49 49.27 14.55
C HIS A 47 20.61 48.58 15.35
N ALA A 48 20.30 47.39 15.88
CA ALA A 48 21.23 46.50 16.53
C ALA A 48 21.76 45.45 15.53
N PRO A 49 23.09 45.32 15.35
CA PRO A 49 23.65 44.34 14.43
C PRO A 49 23.33 42.89 14.82
N VAL A 50 23.16 42.04 13.82
CA VAL A 50 22.97 40.58 13.99
C VAL A 50 24.15 39.85 13.39
N ILE A 51 24.78 38.97 14.17
CA ILE A 51 25.85 38.09 13.71
C ILE A 51 25.35 36.66 13.67
N ILE A 52 25.52 36.00 12.53
CA ILE A 52 25.28 34.56 12.40
C ILE A 52 26.57 33.82 12.76
N GLN A 53 26.49 32.91 13.71
CA GLN A 53 27.64 32.12 14.18
C GLN A 53 27.42 30.63 13.93
N PHE A 54 28.52 29.96 13.57
CA PHE A 54 28.58 28.53 13.26
C PHE A 54 29.58 27.84 14.18
N PRO A 55 29.30 27.74 15.48
CA PRO A 55 30.23 27.09 16.40
C PRO A 55 30.32 25.59 16.09
N ASP A 56 31.50 25.02 16.32
CA ASP A 56 31.68 23.57 16.34
C ASP A 56 30.81 22.98 17.45
N SER A 57 29.68 22.41 17.05
CA SER A 57 28.79 21.71 17.97
C SER A 57 29.10 20.22 17.88
N PRO A 58 29.67 19.60 18.93
CA PRO A 58 29.87 18.16 18.93
C PRO A 58 28.49 17.52 18.82
N ARG A 59 28.32 16.62 17.84
CA ARG A 59 27.11 15.82 17.74
C ARG A 59 26.90 15.13 19.08
N PRO A 60 25.75 15.33 19.77
CA PRO A 60 25.49 14.66 21.01
C PRO A 60 25.58 13.16 20.75
N LYS A 61 26.19 12.42 21.68
CA LYS A 61 26.27 10.97 21.57
C LYS A 61 24.85 10.43 21.41
N PRO A 62 24.60 9.56 20.42
CA PRO A 62 23.27 8.99 20.23
C PRO A 62 22.87 8.27 21.51
N GLN A 63 21.80 8.76 22.12
CA GLN A 63 21.20 8.11 23.27
C GLN A 63 20.25 7.04 22.78
N PHE A 64 20.14 5.94 23.53
CA PHE A 64 19.09 4.98 23.27
C PHE A 64 17.76 5.66 23.57
N GLN A 65 16.92 5.76 22.54
CA GLN A 65 15.53 6.22 22.66
C GLN A 65 14.64 5.07 22.24
N PHE A 66 13.60 4.85 23.03
CA PHE A 66 12.59 3.87 22.69
C PHE A 66 11.65 4.45 21.65
N TYR A 67 11.41 3.72 20.56
CA TYR A 67 10.43 4.10 19.55
C TYR A 67 9.19 3.21 19.64
N GLU A 68 8.01 3.84 19.71
CA GLU A 68 6.71 3.15 19.77
C GLU A 68 6.50 2.16 18.61
N MET A 69 7.09 2.46 17.45
CA MET A 69 7.02 1.61 16.26
C MET A 69 7.50 0.17 16.51
N TRP A 70 8.43 -0.04 17.45
CA TRP A 70 8.95 -1.37 17.75
C TRP A 70 7.89 -2.27 18.38
N ILE A 71 6.96 -1.72 19.17
CA ILE A 71 5.84 -2.48 19.77
C ILE A 71 4.91 -3.01 18.66
N LYS A 72 4.82 -2.28 17.54
CA LYS A 72 3.99 -2.64 16.39
C LYS A 72 4.64 -3.73 15.52
N TYR A 73 5.87 -4.15 15.83
CA TYR A 73 6.51 -5.25 15.13
C TYR A 73 5.77 -6.56 15.40
N ARG A 74 5.44 -7.32 14.35
CA ARG A 74 4.62 -8.54 14.42
C ARG A 74 5.13 -9.55 15.44
N GLU A 75 6.44 -9.66 15.60
CA GLU A 75 7.06 -10.64 16.52
C GLU A 75 7.67 -9.98 17.76
N PHE A 76 7.24 -8.76 18.10
CA PHE A 76 7.77 -8.01 19.25
C PHE A 76 7.71 -8.82 20.54
N HIS A 77 6.56 -9.42 20.86
CA HIS A 77 6.39 -10.22 22.08
C HIS A 77 7.35 -11.40 22.14
N LYS A 78 7.47 -12.19 21.06
CA LYS A 78 8.41 -13.33 21.01
C LYS A 78 9.87 -12.89 21.26
N LEU A 79 10.23 -11.74 20.71
CA LEU A 79 11.56 -11.17 20.82
C LEU A 79 11.82 -10.66 22.26
N ILE A 80 10.84 -10.07 22.93
CA ILE A 80 10.94 -9.73 24.36
C ILE A 80 11.01 -10.99 25.22
N ASP A 81 10.16 -11.99 24.99
CA ASP A 81 10.14 -13.24 25.76
C ASP A 81 11.50 -13.96 25.74
N SER A 82 12.24 -13.84 24.64
CA SER A 82 13.58 -14.43 24.49
C SER A 82 14.64 -13.87 25.44
N ILE A 83 14.42 -12.68 26.01
CA ILE A 83 15.35 -11.99 26.92
C ILE A 83 14.82 -11.82 28.34
N ILE A 84 13.59 -12.27 28.62
CA ILE A 84 13.04 -12.26 29.97
C ILE A 84 13.88 -13.21 30.82
N PRO A 85 14.53 -12.73 31.89
CA PRO A 85 15.32 -13.58 32.76
C PRO A 85 14.41 -14.48 33.62
N ASP A 86 14.88 -15.68 33.91
CA ASP A 86 14.22 -16.57 34.86
C ASP A 86 14.04 -15.93 36.24
N SER A 87 12.97 -16.32 36.92
CA SER A 87 12.65 -15.88 38.28
C SER A 87 13.83 -16.10 39.22
N SER A 88 14.37 -15.02 39.77
CA SER A 88 15.43 -15.06 40.79
C SER A 88 15.04 -14.26 42.05
N ASN A 89 15.75 -14.48 43.15
CA ASN A 89 15.52 -13.71 44.38
C ASN A 89 16.04 -12.26 44.29
N HIS A 90 16.81 -11.92 43.25
CA HIS A 90 17.46 -10.62 43.09
C HIS A 90 16.83 -9.80 41.96
N LYS A 91 15.70 -9.13 42.26
CA LYS A 91 14.91 -8.36 41.28
C LYS A 91 15.72 -7.29 40.52
N MET A 92 16.63 -6.58 41.19
CA MET A 92 17.47 -5.57 40.52
C MET A 92 18.48 -6.16 39.53
N LEU A 93 19.01 -7.36 39.83
CA LEU A 93 19.91 -8.04 38.89
C LEU A 93 19.15 -8.53 37.65
N GLN A 94 17.91 -9.00 37.82
CA GLN A 94 17.03 -9.34 36.68
C GLN A 94 16.76 -8.13 35.81
N LEU A 95 16.38 -6.99 36.41
CA LEU A 95 16.11 -5.76 35.66
C LEU A 95 17.35 -5.30 34.87
N ASN A 96 18.53 -5.30 35.51
CA ASN A 96 19.77 -4.90 34.83
C ASN A 96 20.10 -5.87 33.67
N LYS A 97 19.99 -7.18 33.90
CA LYS A 97 20.17 -8.20 32.85
C LYS A 97 19.21 -7.97 31.68
N PHE A 98 17.91 -7.80 31.96
CA PHE A 98 16.89 -7.51 30.96
C PHE A 98 17.23 -6.24 30.16
N LEU A 99 17.50 -5.11 30.82
CA LEU A 99 17.80 -3.84 30.14
C LEU A 99 19.09 -3.90 29.31
N SER A 100 20.11 -4.62 29.79
CA SER A 100 21.37 -4.80 29.07
C SER A 100 21.22 -5.61 27.79
N GLN A 101 20.24 -6.53 27.74
CA GLN A 101 19.90 -7.32 26.57
C GLN A 101 18.87 -6.62 25.67
N LEU A 102 17.93 -5.89 26.25
CA LEU A 102 16.87 -5.18 25.54
C LEU A 102 17.43 -4.15 24.56
N ARG A 103 18.38 -3.32 25.01
CA ARG A 103 18.97 -2.27 24.16
C ARG A 103 19.56 -2.80 22.85
N PRO A 104 20.52 -3.75 22.85
CA PRO A 104 21.12 -4.24 21.61
C PRO A 104 20.10 -4.95 20.71
N LEU A 105 19.14 -5.67 21.29
CA LEU A 105 18.10 -6.36 20.54
C LEU A 105 17.13 -5.39 19.85
N LEU A 106 16.72 -4.29 20.50
CA LEU A 106 15.90 -3.26 19.87
C LEU A 106 16.69 -2.44 18.84
N MET A 107 17.98 -2.18 19.10
CA MET A 107 18.85 -1.56 18.10
C MET A 107 19.06 -2.45 16.87
N HIS A 108 19.14 -3.76 17.06
CA HIS A 108 19.21 -4.74 15.97
C HIS A 108 17.91 -4.75 15.17
N LEU A 109 16.75 -4.81 15.84
CA LEU A 109 15.43 -4.70 15.21
C LEU A 109 15.32 -3.40 14.39
N ASN A 110 15.78 -2.28 14.94
CA ASN A 110 15.74 -1.00 14.25
C ASN A 110 16.57 -1.02 12.95
N ARG A 111 17.74 -1.65 12.96
CA ARG A 111 18.59 -1.74 11.76
C ARG A 111 18.05 -2.71 10.71
N HIS A 112 17.39 -3.80 11.12
CA HIS A 112 16.96 -4.82 10.16
C HIS A 112 15.56 -4.52 9.61
N SER A 113 14.64 -4.09 10.47
CA SER A 113 13.24 -3.89 10.10
C SER A 113 12.89 -2.42 9.84
N TYR A 114 13.66 -1.46 10.35
CA TYR A 114 13.30 -0.03 10.34
C TYR A 114 14.41 0.92 9.84
N ALA A 115 15.49 0.42 9.21
CA ALA A 115 16.66 1.25 8.87
C ALA A 115 16.35 2.39 7.89
N ASP A 116 15.47 2.15 6.91
CA ASP A 116 15.03 3.17 5.96
C ASP A 116 13.53 3.06 5.72
N LEU A 117 12.77 3.61 6.66
CA LEU A 117 11.32 3.65 6.61
C LEU A 117 10.79 4.34 5.34
N LYS A 118 11.50 5.35 4.83
CA LYS A 118 11.05 6.10 3.67
C LYS A 118 11.21 5.28 2.39
N LEU A 119 12.34 4.60 2.23
CA LEU A 119 12.54 3.67 1.13
C LEU A 119 11.56 2.49 1.20
N GLN A 120 11.34 1.93 2.40
CA GLN A 120 10.35 0.86 2.58
C GLN A 120 8.94 1.31 2.19
N GLN A 121 8.54 2.54 2.57
CA GLN A 121 7.26 3.11 2.18
C GLN A 121 7.13 3.23 0.65
N VAL A 122 8.18 3.70 -0.03
CA VAL A 122 8.19 3.83 -1.50
C VAL A 122 8.06 2.45 -2.16
N LYS A 123 8.81 1.45 -1.68
CA LYS A 123 8.73 0.08 -2.20
C LYS A 123 7.34 -0.53 -1.99
N ALA A 124 6.79 -0.44 -0.78
CA ALA A 124 5.46 -0.95 -0.48
C ALA A 124 4.37 -0.26 -1.32
N ARG A 125 4.53 1.03 -1.61
CA ARG A 125 3.62 1.74 -2.50
C ARG A 125 3.69 1.22 -3.94
N ALA A 126 4.90 1.04 -4.47
CA ALA A 126 5.09 0.51 -5.81
C ALA A 126 4.53 -0.92 -5.94
N GLU A 127 4.78 -1.79 -4.95
CA GLU A 127 4.20 -3.14 -4.90
C GLU A 127 2.67 -3.09 -4.88
N LEU A 128 2.08 -2.21 -4.06
CA LEU A 128 0.62 -2.03 -4.03
C LEU A 128 0.07 -1.62 -5.40
N ASP A 129 0.70 -0.64 -6.06
CA ASP A 129 0.27 -0.15 -7.37
C ASP A 129 0.31 -1.32 -8.40
N THR A 130 1.36 -2.14 -8.42
CA THR A 130 1.45 -3.30 -9.33
C THR A 130 0.38 -4.37 -9.07
N ILE A 131 0.06 -4.64 -7.80
CA ILE A 131 -0.98 -5.60 -7.43
C ILE A 131 -2.36 -5.07 -7.83
N GLN A 132 -2.59 -3.76 -7.67
CA GLN A 132 -3.84 -3.13 -8.07
C GLN A 132 -4.04 -3.16 -9.58
N GLU A 133 -3.00 -2.87 -10.37
CA GLU A 133 -3.03 -2.99 -11.83
C GLU A 133 -3.38 -4.42 -12.26
N HIS A 134 -2.68 -5.42 -11.71
CA HIS A 134 -2.95 -6.81 -12.03
C HIS A 134 -4.37 -7.26 -11.63
N TYR A 135 -4.86 -6.79 -10.48
CA TYR A 135 -6.23 -7.06 -10.05
C TYR A 135 -7.26 -6.48 -11.03
N ILE A 136 -7.07 -5.25 -11.49
CA ILE A 136 -7.93 -4.60 -12.48
C ILE A 136 -7.91 -5.37 -13.80
N GLU A 137 -6.74 -5.83 -14.27
CA GLU A 137 -6.63 -6.66 -15.47
C GLU A 137 -7.44 -7.96 -15.36
N ILE A 138 -7.36 -8.66 -14.22
CA ILE A 138 -8.16 -9.86 -13.96
C ILE A 138 -9.65 -9.53 -13.99
N LEU A 139 -10.06 -8.43 -13.35
CA LEU A 139 -11.46 -8.00 -13.33
C LEU A 139 -11.98 -7.70 -14.73
N LEU A 140 -11.25 -6.94 -15.53
CA LEU A 140 -11.60 -6.63 -16.92
C LEU A 140 -11.68 -7.91 -17.77
N SER A 141 -10.69 -8.80 -17.65
CA SER A 141 -10.69 -10.09 -18.35
C SER A 141 -11.90 -10.95 -17.97
N SER A 142 -12.26 -10.95 -16.68
CA SER A 142 -13.44 -11.67 -16.19
C SER A 142 -14.74 -11.10 -16.77
N ALA A 143 -14.84 -9.77 -16.85
CA ALA A 143 -15.99 -9.08 -17.42
C ALA A 143 -16.12 -9.37 -18.92
N ASP A 144 -15.02 -9.37 -19.66
CA ASP A 144 -14.99 -9.71 -21.08
C ASP A 144 -15.40 -11.16 -21.33
N LEU A 145 -14.89 -12.11 -20.52
CA LEU A 145 -15.29 -13.51 -20.61
C LEU A 145 -16.80 -13.67 -20.39
N ILE A 146 -17.35 -13.00 -19.39
CA ILE A 146 -18.79 -13.03 -19.09
C ILE A 146 -19.59 -12.45 -20.26
N LYS A 147 -19.15 -11.33 -20.83
CA LYS A 147 -19.76 -10.69 -22.00
C LYS A 147 -19.78 -11.65 -23.21
N GLN A 148 -18.65 -12.31 -23.50
CA GLN A 148 -18.54 -13.31 -24.56
C GLN A 148 -19.49 -14.49 -24.35
N GLN A 149 -19.59 -15.00 -23.12
CA GLN A 149 -20.48 -16.12 -22.79
C GLN A 149 -21.96 -15.78 -22.95
N CYS A 150 -22.34 -14.53 -22.69
CA CYS A 150 -23.73 -14.06 -22.83
C CYS A 150 -24.14 -13.85 -24.29
N LYS A 151 -23.21 -13.54 -25.20
CA LYS A 151 -23.45 -13.16 -26.61
C LYS A 151 -24.55 -12.10 -26.76
N ILE A 152 -24.38 -10.97 -26.08
CA ILE A 152 -25.28 -9.82 -26.18
C ILE A 152 -24.48 -8.67 -26.79
N ASP A 153 -24.91 -8.21 -27.97
CA ASP A 153 -24.14 -7.26 -28.78
C ASP A 153 -24.37 -5.78 -28.41
N TRP A 154 -25.48 -5.43 -27.75
CA TRP A 154 -26.00 -4.06 -27.78
C TRP A 154 -26.15 -3.32 -26.43
N LEU A 155 -25.57 -3.81 -25.33
CA LEU A 155 -25.56 -3.03 -24.08
C LEU A 155 -24.38 -2.05 -24.08
N THR A 156 -24.61 -0.91 -24.73
CA THR A 156 -23.84 0.33 -24.58
C THR A 156 -24.00 0.85 -23.15
N GLN A 157 -22.94 0.70 -22.35
CA GLN A 157 -22.65 1.46 -21.12
C GLN A 157 -23.75 1.50 -20.04
N GLY A 158 -23.57 0.74 -18.97
CA GLY A 158 -24.33 0.97 -17.72
C GLY A 158 -24.58 -0.29 -16.91
N ASP A 159 -23.54 -0.73 -16.20
CA ASP A 159 -23.52 -1.49 -14.94
C ASP A 159 -22.42 -2.55 -14.98
N GLU A 160 -21.24 -2.16 -14.53
CA GLU A 160 -20.19 -3.09 -14.16
C GLU A 160 -20.73 -3.98 -13.01
N TYR A 161 -20.70 -5.30 -13.20
CA TYR A 161 -21.21 -6.35 -12.28
C TYR A 161 -22.72 -6.60 -12.20
N THR A 162 -23.41 -6.60 -13.33
CA THR A 162 -24.84 -6.92 -13.33
C THR A 162 -25.10 -8.43 -13.31
N ARG A 163 -25.76 -8.91 -12.26
CA ARG A 163 -26.40 -10.25 -12.16
C ARG A 163 -27.10 -10.70 -13.45
N PHE A 164 -27.56 -9.73 -14.26
CA PHE A 164 -28.10 -9.93 -15.60
C PHE A 164 -27.21 -10.79 -16.51
N PHE A 165 -25.91 -10.50 -16.62
CA PHE A 165 -25.03 -11.27 -17.49
C PHE A 165 -24.88 -12.71 -16.99
N PHE A 166 -24.64 -12.91 -15.69
CA PHE A 166 -24.60 -14.27 -15.13
C PHE A 166 -25.91 -15.04 -15.32
N ALA A 167 -27.05 -14.39 -15.16
CA ALA A 167 -28.36 -14.98 -15.43
C ALA A 167 -28.51 -15.37 -16.91
N LYS A 168 -28.02 -14.54 -17.84
CA LYS A 168 -28.04 -14.81 -19.29
C LYS A 168 -27.09 -15.93 -19.69
N ALA A 169 -25.86 -15.93 -19.22
CA ALA A 169 -24.92 -17.04 -19.43
C ALA A 169 -25.49 -18.36 -18.91
N LYS A 170 -26.12 -18.34 -17.72
CA LYS A 170 -26.82 -19.50 -17.15
C LYS A 170 -28.00 -19.95 -18.03
N GLN A 171 -28.84 -19.02 -18.49
CA GLN A 171 -29.96 -19.32 -19.40
C GLN A 171 -29.47 -20.02 -20.67
N ARG A 172 -28.37 -19.54 -21.26
CA ARG A 172 -27.77 -20.15 -22.46
C ARG A 172 -27.22 -21.54 -22.19
N LYS A 173 -26.55 -21.73 -21.06
CA LYS A 173 -26.08 -23.05 -20.63
C LYS A 173 -27.26 -24.01 -20.50
N LEU A 174 -28.34 -23.59 -19.85
CA LEU A 174 -29.58 -24.37 -19.71
C LEU A 174 -30.22 -24.71 -21.07
N ALA A 175 -30.18 -23.81 -22.05
CA ALA A 175 -30.69 -24.06 -23.40
C ALA A 175 -29.89 -25.12 -24.19
N THR A 176 -28.67 -25.48 -23.76
CA THR A 176 -27.91 -26.59 -24.37
C THR A 176 -28.35 -27.97 -23.89
N TYR A 177 -29.13 -28.04 -22.81
CA TYR A 177 -29.66 -29.29 -22.30
C TYR A 177 -30.90 -29.70 -23.09
N ILE A 178 -30.92 -30.94 -23.55
CA ILE A 178 -32.11 -31.59 -24.10
C ILE A 178 -32.75 -32.33 -22.92
N TYR A 179 -33.90 -31.85 -22.44
CA TYR A 179 -34.63 -32.47 -21.32
C TYR A 179 -35.66 -33.49 -21.79
N THR A 180 -36.19 -33.32 -23.00
CA THR A 180 -37.20 -34.20 -23.59
C THR A 180 -36.77 -34.63 -24.98
N ILE A 181 -36.96 -35.92 -25.30
CA ILE A 181 -36.75 -36.46 -26.64
C ILE A 181 -37.89 -37.40 -27.01
N LYS A 182 -38.26 -37.42 -28.28
CA LYS A 182 -39.28 -38.34 -28.80
C LYS A 182 -38.61 -39.59 -29.33
N ASN A 183 -39.00 -40.77 -28.84
CA ASN A 183 -38.44 -42.02 -29.33
C ASN A 183 -39.08 -42.48 -30.66
N THR A 184 -38.53 -43.53 -31.24
CA THR A 184 -39.04 -44.16 -32.47
C THR A 184 -40.43 -44.77 -32.32
N SER A 185 -40.87 -45.05 -31.09
CA SER A 185 -42.24 -45.48 -30.77
C SER A 185 -43.22 -44.32 -30.60
N ASN A 186 -42.81 -43.09 -30.96
CA ASN A 186 -43.59 -41.86 -30.88
C ASN A 186 -43.99 -41.43 -29.46
N THR A 187 -43.37 -41.98 -28.42
CA THR A 187 -43.57 -41.58 -27.02
C THR A 187 -42.49 -40.57 -26.59
N TRP A 188 -42.90 -39.60 -25.78
CA TRP A 188 -41.99 -38.61 -25.20
C TRP A 188 -41.34 -39.19 -23.95
N VAL A 189 -40.02 -39.05 -23.85
CA VAL A 189 -39.25 -39.43 -22.68
C VAL A 189 -38.61 -38.16 -22.12
N GLU A 190 -38.80 -37.92 -20.83
CA GLU A 190 -38.33 -36.74 -20.11
C GLU A 190 -37.31 -37.14 -19.05
N GLY A 191 -36.29 -36.31 -18.82
CA GLY A 191 -35.28 -36.51 -17.78
C GLY A 191 -33.85 -36.53 -18.31
N PHE A 192 -32.90 -36.64 -17.40
CA PHE A 192 -31.46 -36.65 -17.70
C PHE A 192 -30.83 -38.05 -17.60
N ASP A 193 -31.66 -39.10 -17.53
CA ASP A 193 -31.18 -40.49 -17.47
C ASP A 193 -30.49 -40.92 -18.77
N GLN A 194 -29.71 -42.00 -18.69
CA GLN A 194 -28.63 -42.44 -19.59
C GLN A 194 -28.88 -42.40 -21.13
N HIS A 195 -30.10 -42.20 -21.60
CA HIS A 195 -30.46 -42.16 -23.01
C HIS A 195 -30.66 -40.75 -23.61
N ILE A 196 -30.67 -39.68 -22.79
CA ILE A 196 -31.03 -38.31 -23.25
C ILE A 196 -29.83 -37.34 -23.26
N TYR A 197 -28.72 -37.67 -22.60
CA TYR A 197 -27.56 -36.77 -22.55
C TYR A 197 -26.64 -36.91 -23.78
N ARG A 198 -26.80 -36.01 -24.77
CA ARG A 198 -25.73 -35.68 -25.73
C ARG A 198 -25.54 -34.16 -25.79
N PRO A 199 -24.38 -33.61 -25.41
CA PRO A 199 -24.08 -32.21 -25.65
C PRO A 199 -24.12 -31.94 -27.16
N GLN A 200 -24.83 -30.88 -27.58
CA GLN A 200 -25.03 -30.49 -29.00
C GLN A 200 -23.75 -30.39 -29.86
N LYS A 201 -22.54 -30.47 -29.28
CA LYS A 201 -21.28 -30.52 -30.03
C LYS A 201 -21.10 -31.80 -30.87
N ALA A 202 -21.84 -32.88 -30.59
CA ALA A 202 -21.65 -34.16 -31.28
C ALA A 202 -22.41 -34.32 -32.62
N HIS A 203 -23.32 -33.42 -32.99
CA HIS A 203 -24.17 -33.61 -34.19
C HIS A 203 -23.89 -32.65 -35.37
N ARG A 204 -22.93 -31.73 -35.26
CA ARG A 204 -22.66 -30.77 -36.34
C ARG A 204 -21.76 -31.31 -37.46
N SER A 205 -21.12 -32.47 -37.29
CA SER A 205 -20.20 -33.07 -38.27
C SER A 205 -20.82 -34.13 -39.19
N GLU A 206 -22.08 -34.53 -39.00
CA GLU A 206 -22.65 -35.68 -39.74
C GLU A 206 -23.76 -35.35 -40.76
N TYR A 207 -24.18 -34.08 -40.92
CA TYR A 207 -25.29 -33.73 -41.83
C TYR A 207 -24.93 -32.83 -43.03
N TYR A 208 -23.64 -32.56 -43.28
CA TYR A 208 -23.19 -31.81 -44.47
C TYR A 208 -22.23 -32.60 -45.37
N SER A 209 -22.50 -33.89 -45.59
CA SER A 209 -21.84 -34.67 -46.64
C SER A 209 -22.85 -35.39 -47.52
N THR A 210 -23.58 -34.62 -48.33
CA THR A 210 -24.08 -35.08 -49.65
C THR A 210 -24.45 -33.86 -50.50
N LYS A 211 -23.52 -33.40 -51.34
CA LYS A 211 -23.88 -32.72 -52.59
C LYS A 211 -24.44 -33.77 -53.56
N PRO A 212 -25.63 -33.60 -54.15
CA PRO A 212 -25.92 -34.19 -55.45
C PRO A 212 -25.46 -33.22 -56.54
N LEU A 213 -24.65 -33.74 -57.46
CA LEU A 213 -24.50 -33.17 -58.80
C LEU A 213 -25.83 -33.36 -59.54
N LEU A 214 -26.43 -32.27 -60.02
CA LEU A 214 -27.33 -32.32 -61.17
C LEU A 214 -26.98 -31.16 -62.10
N SER A 215 -26.55 -31.57 -63.29
CA SER A 215 -26.34 -30.82 -64.52
C SER A 215 -27.63 -30.16 -65.01
N VAL A 216 -27.49 -28.97 -65.57
CA VAL A 216 -28.51 -28.27 -66.35
C VAL A 216 -28.05 -28.30 -67.80
N GLU A 217 -28.86 -28.90 -68.68
CA GLU A 217 -28.97 -28.49 -70.08
C GLU A 217 -29.63 -27.12 -70.16
#